data_AF-A0A6Q2XYG7-F1
#
_entry.id   AF-A0A6Q2XYG7-F1
#
_cell.length_a   1.000
_cell.length_b   1.000
_cell.length_c   1.000
_cell.angle_alpha   90.00
_cell.angle_beta   90.00
_cell.angle_gamma   90.00
#
_symmetry.space_group_name_H-M   'P 1'
#
loop_
_entity.id
_entity.type
_entity.pdbx_description
1 polymer ?
#
loop_
_entity_poly.entity_id
_entity_poly.type
_entity_poly.pdbx_seq_one_letter_code
_entity_poly.pdbx_strand_id
1 'polypeptide(L)'
;MSDQATDKNHAVWLIFFMLGLGTLLPWNFFMTATMYFTGRLGVPEDGGNRNSMEASYNNVSTLCAMLPLLVFTCLNSFLHQRVPQRLRIIGSLAVIFLLFLTTAIVVKIEMAPLSFFVITMITIVIINSFGAILQGSLFGMAGILPAKYTTPIMSGQGLAGTFAAFSMICAIASGSKLNDAAFGYFITACVVILLTIVSYLVLHKLVETLYLIKNTAETGSVFNLEEGEQSVSIWAIFKKIWVMALSVCLAFTVTISTFPAVTVDVKSQITDGGTWEMYFIPVGCFLLFNISDWAGRSLTAMCLWPGKTSILLPIFMTARAVFVPLFMLCNVQPRHYLPVVFEHDAWFVVFIITFAFSNGYLASLCMCFGPKLVAPHEAETAGAIMAFFLSLGLALGAAFSFLFRAII
;
A
#
# COMPACT_ATOMS: atom_id res chain seq x y z
N MET A 1 -26.58 -18.35 16.49
CA MET A 1 -25.62 -19.38 16.96
C MET A 1 -25.01 -20.23 15.83
N SER A 2 -25.37 -20.02 14.55
CA SER A 2 -24.77 -20.73 13.40
C SER A 2 -23.54 -20.05 12.76
N ASP A 3 -23.26 -18.78 13.09
CA ASP A 3 -22.09 -18.03 12.56
C ASP A 3 -20.75 -18.37 13.25
N GLN A 4 -20.78 -19.21 14.28
CA GLN A 4 -19.63 -19.49 15.15
C GLN A 4 -18.92 -20.81 14.83
N ALA A 5 -19.45 -21.62 13.90
CA ALA A 5 -18.98 -22.99 13.65
C ALA A 5 -17.94 -23.16 12.53
N THR A 6 -17.65 -22.13 11.72
CA THR A 6 -16.95 -22.32 10.41
C THR A 6 -15.58 -21.66 10.26
N ASP A 7 -15.02 -21.00 11.27
CA ASP A 7 -13.62 -20.52 11.24
C ASP A 7 -12.79 -21.17 12.35
N LYS A 8 -12.86 -22.50 12.43
CA LYS A 8 -12.32 -23.29 13.55
C LYS A 8 -10.81 -23.11 13.81
N ASN A 9 -10.06 -22.46 12.91
CA ASN A 9 -8.60 -22.24 13.03
C ASN A 9 -8.11 -20.82 12.61
N HIS A 10 -8.98 -19.82 12.49
CA HIS A 10 -8.61 -18.50 11.91
C HIS A 10 -7.93 -18.59 10.52
N ALA A 11 -8.16 -19.69 9.79
CA ALA A 11 -7.45 -19.99 8.56
C ALA A 11 -7.83 -19.00 7.45
N VAL A 12 -9.12 -18.63 7.38
CA VAL A 12 -9.60 -17.64 6.42
C VAL A 12 -9.01 -16.26 6.74
N TRP A 13 -8.98 -15.87 8.01
CA TRP A 13 -8.33 -14.64 8.46
C TRP A 13 -6.86 -14.59 8.02
N LEU A 14 -6.11 -15.68 8.20
CA LEU A 14 -4.70 -15.77 7.84
C LEU A 14 -4.48 -15.72 6.32
N ILE A 15 -5.40 -16.29 5.53
CA ILE A 15 -5.34 -16.15 4.07
C ILE A 15 -5.58 -14.69 3.65
N PHE A 16 -6.57 -14.00 4.20
CA PHE A 16 -6.80 -12.58 3.91
C PHE A 16 -5.63 -11.71 4.36
N PHE A 17 -5.00 -12.05 5.48
CA PHE A 17 -3.76 -11.44 5.92
C PHE A 17 -2.62 -11.64 4.90
N MET A 18 -2.44 -12.86 4.41
CA MET A 18 -1.41 -13.17 3.41
C MET A 18 -1.69 -12.47 2.07
N LEU A 19 -2.95 -12.36 1.67
CA LEU A 19 -3.36 -11.57 0.49
C LEU A 19 -2.99 -10.09 0.64
N GLY A 20 -3.22 -9.51 1.82
CA GLY A 20 -2.76 -8.16 2.15
C GLY A 20 -1.24 -8.02 2.04
N LEU A 21 -0.50 -8.94 2.66
CA LEU A 21 0.98 -8.96 2.62
C LEU A 21 1.49 -9.02 1.17
N GLY A 22 0.96 -9.94 0.35
CA GLY A 22 1.37 -10.14 -1.03
C GLY A 22 1.06 -8.97 -1.97
N THR A 23 0.11 -8.10 -1.60
CA THR A 23 -0.20 -6.91 -2.42
C THR A 23 0.84 -5.81 -2.35
N LEU A 24 1.37 -5.55 -1.15
CA LEU A 24 2.25 -4.41 -0.92
C LEU A 24 3.70 -4.79 -0.67
N LEU A 25 4.00 -6.01 -0.21
CA LEU A 25 5.39 -6.37 0.09
C LEU A 25 6.31 -6.26 -1.15
N PRO A 26 5.92 -6.76 -2.34
CA PRO A 26 6.76 -6.62 -3.52
C PRO A 26 7.06 -5.15 -3.82
N TRP A 27 6.03 -4.29 -3.80
CA TRP A 27 6.20 -2.86 -4.06
C TRP A 27 7.04 -2.16 -2.99
N ASN A 28 6.86 -2.49 -1.71
CA ASN A 28 7.65 -1.91 -0.62
C ASN A 28 9.13 -2.30 -0.73
N PHE A 29 9.43 -3.53 -1.16
CA PHE A 29 10.79 -3.94 -1.48
C PHE A 29 11.36 -3.23 -2.70
N PHE A 30 10.54 -3.00 -3.73
CA PHE A 30 10.95 -2.22 -4.88
C PHE A 30 11.34 -0.79 -4.47
N MET A 31 10.51 -0.13 -3.67
CA MET A 31 10.80 1.21 -3.13
C MET A 31 12.04 1.22 -2.23
N THR A 32 12.21 0.18 -1.40
CA THR A 32 13.40 0.01 -0.54
C THR A 32 14.68 -0.14 -1.35
N ALA A 33 14.60 -0.74 -2.54
CA ALA A 33 15.72 -0.90 -3.47
C ALA A 33 16.09 0.38 -4.25
N THR A 34 15.50 1.55 -3.94
CA THR A 34 15.79 2.82 -4.63
C THR A 34 17.29 3.13 -4.69
N MET A 35 18.03 2.92 -3.59
CA MET A 35 19.49 3.13 -3.57
C MET A 35 20.25 2.25 -4.57
N TYR A 36 19.76 1.04 -4.82
CA TYR A 36 20.33 0.16 -5.85
C TYR A 36 20.07 0.73 -7.25
N PHE A 37 18.85 1.18 -7.54
CA PHE A 37 18.51 1.74 -8.84
C PHE A 37 19.28 3.03 -9.13
N THR A 38 19.32 3.98 -8.18
CA THR A 38 20.05 5.25 -8.36
C THR A 38 21.55 5.01 -8.42
N GLY A 39 22.11 4.16 -7.56
CA GLY A 39 23.54 3.82 -7.58
C GLY A 39 23.98 3.17 -8.89
N ARG A 40 23.12 2.34 -9.49
CA ARG A 40 23.39 1.73 -10.80
C ARG A 40 23.26 2.72 -11.97
N LEU A 41 22.43 3.76 -11.85
CA LEU A 41 22.26 4.82 -12.85
C LEU A 41 23.31 5.94 -12.73
N GLY A 42 23.95 6.07 -11.57
CA GLY A 42 24.95 7.11 -11.28
C GLY A 42 26.35 6.84 -11.85
N VAL A 43 26.59 5.69 -12.48
CA VAL A 43 27.87 5.39 -13.14
C VAL A 43 28.00 6.25 -14.41
N PRO A 44 29.04 7.10 -14.55
CA PRO A 44 29.19 7.96 -15.73
C PRO A 44 29.41 7.12 -17.00
N GLU A 45 28.59 7.32 -18.03
CA GLU A 45 29.00 7.03 -19.40
C GLU A 45 29.82 8.23 -19.88
N ASP A 46 31.12 8.03 -20.09
CA ASP A 46 32.08 8.92 -20.75
C ASP A 46 31.82 10.45 -20.67
N GLY A 47 32.51 11.11 -19.75
CA GLY A 47 32.88 12.52 -19.89
C GLY A 47 31.77 13.55 -19.64
N GLY A 48 31.46 13.79 -18.36
CA GLY A 48 31.14 15.14 -17.89
C GLY A 48 29.68 15.58 -17.99
N ASN A 49 28.78 14.93 -17.28
CA ASN A 49 27.72 15.59 -16.51
C ASN A 49 27.12 14.55 -15.54
N ARG A 50 26.72 14.98 -14.34
CA ARG A 50 25.93 14.14 -13.43
C ARG A 50 24.73 13.58 -14.22
N ASN A 51 24.59 12.25 -14.29
CA ASN A 51 23.56 11.62 -15.13
C ASN A 51 22.18 12.15 -14.75
N SER A 52 21.54 12.90 -15.66
CA SER A 52 20.18 13.44 -15.50
C SER A 52 19.16 12.36 -15.09
N MET A 53 19.43 11.10 -15.44
CA MET A 53 18.62 9.93 -15.13
C MET A 53 18.60 9.57 -13.64
N GLU A 54 19.71 9.71 -12.91
CA GLU A 54 19.76 9.45 -11.45
C GLU A 54 18.91 10.49 -10.71
N ALA A 55 19.13 11.77 -11.02
CA ALA A 55 18.40 12.89 -10.40
C ALA A 55 16.90 12.83 -10.69
N SER A 56 16.53 12.38 -11.89
CA SER A 56 15.12 12.27 -12.31
C SER A 56 14.46 10.96 -11.86
N TYR A 57 15.21 9.95 -11.40
CA TYR A 57 14.71 8.61 -11.12
C TYR A 57 13.51 8.62 -10.18
N ASN A 58 13.63 9.26 -9.02
CA ASN A 58 12.57 9.29 -8.00
C ASN A 58 11.29 9.96 -8.50
N ASN A 59 11.43 11.02 -9.30
CA ASN A 59 10.29 11.79 -9.81
C ASN A 59 9.57 11.00 -10.91
N VAL A 60 10.33 10.41 -11.83
CA VAL A 60 9.79 9.60 -12.93
C VAL A 60 9.21 8.30 -12.42
N SER A 61 9.87 7.60 -11.49
CA SER A 61 9.35 6.37 -10.87
C SER A 61 8.04 6.62 -10.14
N THR A 62 7.92 7.75 -9.43
CA THR A 62 6.67 8.16 -8.76
C THR A 62 5.56 8.39 -9.77
N LEU A 63 5.81 9.10 -10.88
CA LEU A 63 4.82 9.30 -11.94
C LEU A 63 4.40 7.97 -12.59
N CYS A 64 5.38 7.13 -12.94
CA CYS A 64 5.18 5.80 -13.52
C CYS A 64 4.45 4.84 -12.57
N ALA A 65 4.49 5.06 -11.26
CA ALA A 65 3.75 4.28 -10.28
C ALA A 65 2.32 4.81 -10.09
N MET A 66 2.18 6.11 -9.82
CA MET A 66 0.92 6.71 -9.40
C MET A 66 -0.10 6.81 -10.54
N LEU A 67 0.33 7.15 -11.76
CA LEU A 67 -0.59 7.30 -12.89
C LEU A 67 -1.26 5.97 -13.29
N PRO A 68 -0.52 4.87 -13.50
CA PRO A 68 -1.16 3.59 -13.81
C PRO A 68 -1.98 3.07 -12.64
N LEU A 69 -1.51 3.24 -11.40
CA LEU A 69 -2.28 2.86 -10.21
C LEU A 69 -3.65 3.55 -10.20
N LEU A 70 -3.69 4.86 -10.44
CA LEU A 70 -4.93 5.64 -10.48
C LEU A 70 -5.85 5.24 -11.65
N VAL A 71 -5.29 5.12 -12.86
CA VAL A 71 -6.05 4.79 -14.06
C VAL A 71 -6.66 3.38 -13.93
N PHE A 72 -5.88 2.38 -13.55
CA PHE A 72 -6.37 1.01 -13.48
C PHE A 72 -7.28 0.75 -12.27
N THR A 73 -7.14 1.48 -11.15
CA THR A 73 -8.12 1.39 -10.05
C THR A 73 -9.46 2.04 -10.45
N CYS A 74 -9.42 3.14 -11.19
CA CYS A 74 -10.60 3.75 -11.78
C CYS A 74 -11.28 2.77 -12.74
N LEU A 75 -10.54 2.27 -13.74
CA LEU A 75 -11.05 1.30 -14.72
C LEU A 75 -11.62 0.04 -14.06
N ASN A 76 -10.94 -0.52 -13.04
CA ASN A 76 -11.44 -1.68 -12.31
C ASN A 76 -12.77 -1.35 -11.59
N SER A 77 -12.96 -0.13 -11.07
CA SER A 77 -14.23 0.27 -10.46
C SER A 77 -15.41 0.22 -11.44
N PHE A 78 -15.19 0.48 -12.73
CA PHE A 78 -16.21 0.40 -13.77
C PHE A 78 -16.32 -0.97 -14.46
N LEU A 79 -15.20 -1.67 -14.64
CA LEU A 79 -15.11 -2.87 -15.47
C LEU A 79 -15.01 -4.18 -14.69
N HIS A 80 -14.99 -4.14 -13.35
CA HIS A 80 -14.86 -5.33 -12.51
C HIS A 80 -15.91 -6.40 -12.78
N GLN A 81 -17.14 -6.02 -13.15
CA GLN A 81 -18.24 -6.94 -13.44
C GLN A 81 -18.01 -7.76 -14.71
N ARG A 82 -17.18 -7.28 -15.66
CA ARG A 82 -16.94 -7.97 -16.94
C ARG A 82 -15.88 -9.07 -16.86
N VAL A 83 -15.04 -9.05 -15.83
CA VAL A 83 -13.91 -9.99 -15.71
C VAL A 83 -14.06 -10.77 -14.40
N PRO A 84 -14.11 -12.12 -14.46
CA PRO A 84 -14.21 -12.95 -13.27
C PRO A 84 -13.14 -12.60 -12.24
N GLN A 85 -13.55 -12.45 -10.99
CA GLN A 85 -12.68 -12.01 -9.89
C GLN A 85 -11.45 -12.92 -9.71
N ARG A 86 -11.62 -14.23 -9.93
CA ARG A 86 -10.53 -15.22 -9.90
C ARG A 86 -9.44 -14.90 -10.92
N LEU A 87 -9.83 -14.55 -12.14
CA LEU A 87 -8.89 -14.19 -13.20
C LEU A 87 -8.18 -12.87 -12.89
N ARG A 88 -8.91 -11.88 -12.34
CA ARG A 88 -8.32 -10.60 -11.90
C ARG A 88 -7.24 -10.79 -10.83
N ILE A 89 -7.52 -11.58 -9.79
CA ILE A 89 -6.58 -11.79 -8.68
C ILE A 89 -5.39 -12.66 -9.09
N ILE A 90 -5.63 -13.88 -9.61
CA ILE A 90 -4.56 -14.81 -9.97
C ILE A 90 -3.74 -14.26 -11.14
N GLY A 91 -4.41 -13.69 -12.16
CA GLY A 91 -3.73 -13.09 -13.31
C GLY A 91 -2.82 -11.95 -12.90
N SER A 92 -3.28 -11.05 -12.02
CA SER A 92 -2.44 -9.95 -11.51
C SER A 92 -1.26 -10.46 -10.70
N LEU A 93 -1.47 -11.42 -9.79
CA LEU A 93 -0.37 -12.01 -9.01
C LEU A 93 0.65 -12.72 -9.91
N ALA A 94 0.21 -13.43 -10.95
CA ALA A 94 1.10 -14.12 -11.89
C ALA A 94 1.95 -13.13 -12.70
N VAL A 95 1.35 -12.05 -13.21
CA VAL A 95 2.10 -11.00 -13.93
C VAL A 95 3.11 -10.30 -13.02
N ILE A 96 2.70 -9.93 -11.81
CA ILE A 96 3.60 -9.31 -10.82
C ILE A 96 4.75 -10.27 -10.47
N PHE A 97 4.46 -11.57 -10.26
CA PHE A 97 5.50 -12.58 -10.01
C PHE A 97 6.54 -12.62 -11.13
N LEU A 98 6.10 -12.70 -12.39
CA LEU A 98 6.99 -12.75 -13.54
C LEU A 98 7.86 -11.49 -13.62
N LEU A 99 7.29 -10.31 -13.38
CA LEU A 99 8.03 -9.05 -13.42
C LEU A 99 9.08 -8.95 -12.30
N PHE A 100 8.76 -9.39 -11.08
CA PHE A 100 9.74 -9.42 -9.99
C PHE A 100 10.84 -10.46 -10.24
N LEU A 101 10.51 -11.60 -10.85
CA LEU A 101 11.49 -12.59 -11.27
C LEU A 101 12.42 -12.02 -12.35
N THR A 102 11.87 -11.35 -13.37
CA THR A 102 12.66 -10.65 -14.40
C THR A 102 13.52 -9.56 -13.78
N THR A 103 12.98 -8.78 -12.83
CA THR A 103 13.74 -7.73 -12.12
C THR A 103 14.93 -8.34 -11.36
N ALA A 104 14.73 -9.46 -10.67
CA ALA A 104 15.80 -10.18 -9.98
C ALA A 104 16.89 -10.68 -10.94
N ILE A 105 16.53 -11.15 -12.13
CA ILE A 105 17.47 -11.56 -13.17
C ILE A 105 18.26 -10.34 -13.69
N VAL A 106 17.58 -9.22 -13.96
CA VAL A 106 18.20 -7.97 -14.44
C VAL A 106 19.23 -7.41 -13.44
N VAL A 107 19.08 -7.69 -12.14
CA VAL A 107 20.11 -7.32 -11.14
C VAL A 107 21.48 -7.93 -11.44
N LYS A 108 21.53 -9.12 -12.05
CA LYS A 108 22.78 -9.85 -12.33
C LYS A 108 23.32 -9.64 -13.76
N ILE A 109 22.52 -9.05 -14.66
CA ILE A 109 22.91 -8.78 -16.05
C ILE A 109 23.49 -7.37 -16.13
N GLU A 110 24.64 -7.19 -16.77
CA GLU A 110 25.18 -5.86 -17.08
C GLU A 110 24.42 -5.22 -18.25
N MET A 111 24.03 -3.96 -18.11
CA MET A 111 23.20 -3.25 -19.09
C MET A 111 23.55 -1.76 -19.10
N ALA A 112 23.46 -1.12 -20.27
CA ALA A 112 23.62 0.32 -20.40
C ALA A 112 22.59 1.09 -19.53
N PRO A 113 22.95 2.23 -18.91
CA PRO A 113 22.09 2.98 -18.00
C PRO A 113 20.74 3.38 -18.59
N LEU A 114 20.70 3.84 -19.84
CA LEU A 114 19.45 4.22 -20.51
C LEU A 114 18.50 3.03 -20.69
N SER A 115 19.02 1.89 -21.17
CA SER A 115 18.23 0.67 -21.33
C SER A 115 17.70 0.16 -20.00
N PHE A 116 18.54 0.18 -18.95
CA PHE A 116 18.14 -0.18 -17.59
C PHE A 116 17.05 0.76 -17.05
N PHE A 117 17.17 2.07 -17.26
CA PHE A 117 16.19 3.07 -16.86
C PHE A 117 14.83 2.80 -17.52
N VAL A 118 14.80 2.68 -18.85
CA VAL A 118 13.56 2.49 -19.62
C VAL A 118 12.86 1.19 -19.23
N ILE A 119 13.61 0.08 -19.15
CA ILE A 119 13.06 -1.22 -18.75
C ILE A 119 12.48 -1.14 -17.33
N THR A 120 13.21 -0.53 -16.39
CA THR A 120 12.75 -0.35 -15.01
C THR A 120 11.44 0.46 -14.96
N MET A 121 11.34 1.56 -15.72
CA MET A 121 10.12 2.38 -15.74
C MET A 121 8.92 1.62 -16.34
N ILE A 122 9.13 0.87 -17.42
CA ILE A 122 8.10 0.00 -18.00
C ILE A 122 7.66 -1.04 -16.96
N THR A 123 8.60 -1.67 -16.26
CA THR A 123 8.28 -2.64 -15.19
C THR A 123 7.46 -1.99 -14.07
N ILE A 124 7.81 -0.78 -13.62
CA ILE A 124 7.04 -0.04 -12.60
C ILE A 124 5.61 0.22 -13.08
N VAL A 125 5.42 0.65 -14.34
CA VAL A 125 4.09 0.89 -14.92
C VAL A 125 3.24 -0.37 -14.89
N ILE A 126 3.79 -1.50 -15.33
CA ILE A 126 3.04 -2.76 -15.39
C ILE A 126 2.75 -3.29 -13.97
N ILE A 127 3.71 -3.23 -13.05
CA ILE A 127 3.52 -3.63 -11.64
C ILE A 127 2.37 -2.83 -11.01
N ASN A 128 2.34 -1.51 -11.18
CA ASN A 128 1.30 -0.66 -10.59
C ASN A 128 -0.06 -0.82 -11.29
N SER A 129 -0.08 -1.13 -12.59
CA SER A 129 -1.31 -1.44 -13.33
C SER A 129 -1.99 -2.71 -12.81
N PHE A 130 -1.24 -3.81 -12.68
CA PHE A 130 -1.77 -5.06 -12.14
C PHE A 130 -1.95 -5.02 -10.62
N GLY A 131 -1.12 -4.22 -9.92
CA GLY A 131 -1.29 -3.91 -8.50
C GLY A 131 -2.61 -3.22 -8.22
N ALA A 132 -3.01 -2.25 -9.06
CA ALA A 132 -4.32 -1.61 -8.99
C ALA A 132 -5.48 -2.60 -9.15
N ILE A 133 -5.40 -3.48 -10.14
CA ILE A 133 -6.43 -4.50 -10.38
C ILE A 133 -6.51 -5.44 -9.18
N LEU A 134 -5.37 -5.94 -8.70
CA LEU A 134 -5.27 -6.83 -7.54
C LEU A 134 -5.88 -6.19 -6.28
N GLN A 135 -5.44 -4.98 -5.94
CA GLN A 135 -5.88 -4.27 -4.74
C GLN A 135 -7.38 -3.94 -4.82
N GLY A 136 -7.86 -3.45 -5.96
CA GLY A 136 -9.27 -3.16 -6.17
C GLY A 136 -10.15 -4.42 -6.10
N SER A 137 -9.71 -5.54 -6.69
CA SER A 137 -10.42 -6.82 -6.60
C SER A 137 -10.44 -7.39 -5.17
N LEU A 138 -9.36 -7.26 -4.41
CA LEU A 138 -9.30 -7.72 -3.03
C LEU A 138 -10.22 -6.91 -2.11
N PHE A 139 -10.26 -5.57 -2.25
CA PHE A 139 -11.19 -4.76 -1.47
C PHE A 139 -12.65 -4.92 -1.91
N GLY A 140 -12.91 -5.16 -3.20
CA GLY A 140 -14.23 -5.56 -3.67
C GLY A 140 -14.70 -6.85 -2.98
N MET A 141 -13.87 -7.90 -3.01
CA MET A 141 -14.14 -9.17 -2.33
C MET A 141 -14.37 -8.99 -0.83
N ALA A 142 -13.49 -8.24 -0.17
CA ALA A 142 -13.58 -7.99 1.26
C ALA A 142 -14.82 -7.16 1.63
N GLY A 143 -15.30 -6.32 0.71
CA GLY A 143 -16.51 -5.51 0.88
C GLY A 143 -17.77 -6.35 1.02
N ILE A 144 -17.84 -7.50 0.33
CA ILE A 144 -18.94 -8.47 0.45
C ILE A 144 -18.92 -9.14 1.83
N LEU A 145 -17.73 -9.49 2.32
CA LEU A 145 -17.53 -10.22 3.56
C LEU A 145 -17.66 -9.33 4.81
N PRO A 146 -18.00 -9.87 5.99
CA PRO A 146 -18.02 -9.11 7.24
C PRO A 146 -16.73 -8.29 7.46
N ALA A 147 -16.83 -7.12 8.10
CA ALA A 147 -15.71 -6.17 8.26
C ALA A 147 -14.43 -6.81 8.85
N LYS A 148 -14.60 -7.84 9.68
CA LYS A 148 -13.51 -8.67 10.24
C LYS A 148 -12.58 -9.32 9.20
N TYR A 149 -12.97 -9.37 7.91
CA TYR A 149 -12.15 -9.89 6.79
C TYR A 149 -11.52 -8.79 5.93
N THR A 150 -11.90 -7.52 6.10
CA THR A 150 -11.18 -6.39 5.49
C THR A 150 -9.95 -6.02 6.34
N THR A 151 -10.09 -6.08 7.66
CA THR A 151 -9.00 -5.81 8.60
C THR A 151 -7.73 -6.65 8.42
N PRO A 152 -7.79 -7.97 8.17
CA PRO A 152 -6.59 -8.79 7.99
C PRO A 152 -5.82 -8.36 6.74
N ILE A 153 -6.51 -7.99 5.65
CA ILE A 153 -5.87 -7.44 4.44
C ILE A 153 -5.09 -6.16 4.80
N MET A 154 -5.74 -5.22 5.49
CA MET A 154 -5.09 -3.99 5.97
C MET A 154 -3.89 -4.32 6.86
N SER A 155 -4.05 -5.23 7.81
CA SER A 155 -2.97 -5.63 8.72
C SER A 155 -1.79 -6.27 7.98
N GLY A 156 -2.03 -7.12 6.98
CA GLY A 156 -1.00 -7.72 6.15
C GLY A 156 -0.24 -6.68 5.34
N GLN A 157 -0.95 -5.66 4.83
CA GLN A 157 -0.35 -4.48 4.18
C GLN A 157 0.57 -3.68 5.12
N GLY A 158 0.18 -3.52 6.39
CA GLY A 158 1.04 -2.91 7.41
C GLY A 158 2.30 -3.73 7.70
N LEU A 159 2.16 -5.06 7.85
CA LEU A 159 3.31 -5.95 8.06
C LEU A 159 4.27 -5.91 6.86
N ALA A 160 3.75 -5.84 5.63
CA ALA A 160 4.59 -5.70 4.43
C ALA A 160 5.53 -4.50 4.52
N GLY A 161 5.03 -3.36 4.99
CA GLY A 161 5.84 -2.16 5.20
C GLY A 161 6.90 -2.35 6.30
N THR A 162 6.50 -2.97 7.41
CA THR A 162 7.41 -3.24 8.54
C THR A 162 8.53 -4.18 8.13
N PHE A 163 8.20 -5.24 7.39
CA PHE A 163 9.17 -6.22 6.91
C PHE A 163 10.16 -5.62 5.91
N ALA A 164 9.70 -4.72 5.03
CA ALA A 164 10.56 -3.97 4.12
C ALA A 164 11.52 -3.04 4.85
N ALA A 165 11.03 -2.24 5.80
CA ALA A 165 11.88 -1.36 6.61
C ALA A 165 12.89 -2.15 7.47
N PHE A 166 12.48 -3.26 8.05
CA PHE A 166 13.39 -4.14 8.80
C PHE A 166 14.47 -4.73 7.89
N SER A 167 14.10 -5.20 6.69
CA SER A 167 15.05 -5.74 5.71
C SER A 167 16.04 -4.67 5.22
N MET A 168 15.59 -3.42 5.06
CA MET A 168 16.46 -2.28 4.76
C MET A 168 17.55 -2.11 5.83
N ILE A 169 17.17 -2.15 7.11
CA ILE A 169 18.11 -2.04 8.23
C ILE A 169 19.07 -3.23 8.25
N CYS A 170 18.58 -4.45 8.03
CA CYS A 170 19.42 -5.65 7.96
C CYS A 170 20.45 -5.57 6.82
N ALA A 171 20.09 -5.04 5.66
CA ALA A 171 21.02 -4.89 4.54
C ALA A 171 22.11 -3.84 4.80
N ILE A 172 21.76 -2.75 5.51
CA ILE A 172 22.75 -1.75 5.95
C ILE A 172 23.69 -2.39 6.99
N ALA A 173 23.12 -3.10 7.97
CA ALA A 173 23.88 -3.73 9.05
C ALA A 173 24.79 -4.88 8.57
N SER A 174 24.39 -5.61 7.53
CA SER A 174 25.21 -6.68 6.94
C SER A 174 26.37 -6.15 6.10
N GLY A 175 26.39 -4.86 5.76
CA GLY A 175 27.37 -4.29 4.82
C GLY A 175 27.32 -4.91 3.43
N SER A 176 26.19 -5.51 3.06
CA SER A 176 26.04 -6.20 1.77
C SER A 176 26.08 -5.22 0.62
N LYS A 177 26.64 -5.64 -0.52
CA LYS A 177 26.58 -4.84 -1.76
C LYS A 177 25.12 -4.57 -2.13
N LEU A 178 24.84 -3.37 -2.63
CA LEU A 178 23.48 -2.95 -3.02
C LEU A 178 22.80 -3.94 -3.97
N ASN A 179 23.57 -4.53 -4.91
CA ASN A 179 23.05 -5.53 -5.85
C ASN A 179 22.59 -6.82 -5.14
N ASP A 180 23.33 -7.29 -4.14
CA ASP A 180 23.00 -8.53 -3.44
C ASP A 180 21.81 -8.32 -2.49
N ALA A 181 21.74 -7.14 -1.85
CA ALA A 181 20.57 -6.73 -1.07
C ALA A 181 19.31 -6.64 -1.95
N ALA A 182 19.38 -5.93 -3.08
CA ALA A 182 18.26 -5.80 -4.02
C ALA A 182 17.82 -7.15 -4.59
N PHE A 183 18.76 -8.03 -4.95
CA PHE A 183 18.47 -9.39 -5.36
C PHE A 183 17.71 -10.16 -4.27
N GLY A 184 18.16 -10.08 -3.02
CA GLY A 184 17.48 -10.68 -1.87
C GLY A 184 16.05 -10.17 -1.70
N TYR A 185 15.83 -8.86 -1.85
CA TYR A 185 14.49 -8.26 -1.79
C TYR A 185 13.56 -8.80 -2.87
N PHE A 186 14.00 -8.85 -4.13
CA PHE A 186 13.17 -9.31 -5.24
C PHE A 186 12.87 -10.82 -5.17
N ILE A 187 13.83 -11.65 -4.76
CA ILE A 187 13.58 -13.08 -4.54
C ILE A 187 12.60 -13.30 -3.39
N THR A 188 12.74 -12.54 -2.30
CA THR A 188 11.80 -12.64 -1.17
C THR A 188 10.39 -12.21 -1.58
N ALA A 189 10.26 -11.16 -2.40
CA ALA A 189 8.99 -10.78 -3.01
C ALA A 189 8.38 -11.93 -3.83
N CYS A 190 9.17 -12.60 -4.69
CA CYS A 190 8.72 -13.76 -5.47
C CYS A 190 8.18 -14.89 -4.58
N VAL A 191 8.88 -15.24 -3.50
CA VAL A 191 8.43 -16.26 -2.54
C VAL A 191 7.11 -15.87 -1.90
N VAL A 192 6.96 -14.61 -1.46
CA VAL A 192 5.73 -14.13 -0.84
C VAL A 192 4.57 -14.09 -1.84
N ILE A 193 4.80 -13.71 -3.09
CA ILE A 193 3.77 -13.77 -4.14
C ILE A 193 3.32 -15.21 -4.39
N LEU A 194 4.25 -16.17 -4.48
CA LEU A 194 3.92 -17.60 -4.63
C LEU A 194 3.07 -18.11 -3.46
N LEU A 195 3.47 -17.81 -2.23
CA LEU A 195 2.69 -18.16 -1.05
C LEU A 195 1.30 -17.50 -1.06
N THR A 196 1.19 -16.28 -1.59
CA THR A 196 -0.08 -15.57 -1.75
C THR A 196 -0.98 -16.25 -2.79
N ILE A 197 -0.43 -16.68 -3.92
CA ILE A 197 -1.14 -17.46 -4.94
C ILE A 197 -1.67 -18.76 -4.35
N VAL A 198 -0.82 -19.53 -3.66
CA VAL A 198 -1.21 -20.79 -3.00
C VAL A 198 -2.32 -20.54 -1.97
N SER A 199 -2.19 -19.49 -1.15
CA SER A 199 -3.20 -19.11 -0.16
C SER A 199 -4.55 -18.79 -0.82
N TYR A 200 -4.55 -18.06 -1.93
CA TYR A 200 -5.77 -17.76 -2.69
C TYR A 200 -6.42 -19.01 -3.30
N LEU A 201 -5.62 -19.95 -3.83
CA LEU A 201 -6.12 -21.22 -4.36
C LEU A 201 -6.76 -22.09 -3.28
N VAL A 202 -6.15 -22.11 -2.08
CA VAL A 202 -6.72 -22.79 -0.91
C VAL A 202 -8.05 -22.16 -0.50
N LEU A 203 -8.14 -20.82 -0.46
CA LEU A 203 -9.40 -20.12 -0.18
C LEU A 203 -10.49 -20.49 -1.18
N HIS A 204 -10.17 -20.51 -2.47
CA HIS A 204 -11.15 -20.87 -3.50
C HIS A 204 -11.70 -22.28 -3.28
N LYS A 205 -10.82 -23.25 -3.01
CA LYS A 205 -11.21 -24.64 -2.73
C LYS A 205 -12.04 -24.77 -1.43
N LEU A 206 -11.70 -24.00 -0.39
CA LEU A 206 -12.47 -23.97 0.86
C LEU A 206 -13.88 -23.43 0.64
N VAL A 207 -14.02 -22.32 -0.09
CA VAL A 207 -15.31 -21.70 -0.41
C VAL A 207 -16.16 -22.63 -1.28
N GLU A 208 -15.57 -23.24 -2.31
CA GLU A 208 -16.25 -24.21 -3.17
C GLU A 208 -16.75 -25.42 -2.38
N THR A 209 -15.92 -25.97 -1.50
CA THR A 209 -16.30 -27.11 -0.64
C THR A 209 -17.45 -26.74 0.30
N LEU A 210 -17.41 -25.56 0.91
CA LEU A 210 -18.49 -25.07 1.78
C LEU A 210 -19.80 -24.88 1.02
N TYR A 211 -19.73 -24.34 -0.19
CA TYR A 211 -20.91 -24.16 -1.05
C TYR A 211 -21.53 -25.51 -1.43
N LEU A 212 -20.71 -26.50 -1.80
CA LEU A 212 -21.18 -27.86 -2.10
C LEU A 212 -21.82 -28.54 -0.88
N ILE A 213 -21.22 -28.41 0.31
CA ILE A 213 -21.80 -28.95 1.55
C ILE A 213 -23.14 -28.28 1.86
N LYS A 214 -23.23 -26.95 1.71
CA LYS A 214 -24.47 -26.21 1.95
C LYS A 214 -25.57 -26.63 0.97
N ASN A 215 -25.25 -26.74 -0.32
CA ASN A 215 -26.21 -27.18 -1.33
C ASN A 215 -26.66 -28.63 -1.10
N THR A 216 -25.77 -29.51 -0.60
CA THR A 216 -26.10 -30.90 -0.25
C THR A 216 -26.98 -30.98 1.00
N ALA A 217 -26.84 -30.02 1.92
CA ALA A 217 -27.70 -29.90 3.10
C ALA A 217 -29.06 -29.23 2.78
N GLU A 218 -29.10 -28.32 1.80
CA GLU A 218 -30.30 -27.59 1.36
C GLU A 218 -31.07 -28.28 0.23
N THR A 219 -30.62 -29.45 -0.26
CA THR A 219 -31.35 -30.26 -1.26
C THR A 219 -32.66 -30.89 -0.72
N GLY A 220 -33.13 -30.45 0.46
CA GLY A 220 -34.48 -30.68 0.98
C GLY A 220 -35.46 -29.51 0.76
N SER A 221 -35.02 -28.35 0.26
CA SER A 221 -35.91 -27.20 0.00
C SER A 221 -35.44 -26.41 -1.22
N VAL A 222 -36.08 -26.69 -2.35
CA VAL A 222 -35.94 -25.94 -3.61
C VAL A 222 -36.37 -24.50 -3.35
N PHE A 223 -35.42 -23.56 -3.41
CA PHE A 223 -35.71 -22.13 -3.55
C PHE A 223 -35.09 -21.63 -4.84
N ASN A 224 -35.95 -21.29 -5.80
CA ASN A 224 -35.59 -20.48 -6.96
C ASN A 224 -35.16 -19.09 -6.47
N LEU A 225 -33.93 -18.70 -6.77
CA LEU A 225 -33.52 -17.30 -6.76
C LEU A 225 -33.36 -16.87 -8.20
N GLU A 226 -34.33 -16.09 -8.67
CA GLU A 226 -34.16 -15.25 -9.85
C GLU A 226 -33.06 -14.23 -9.53
N GLU A 227 -31.84 -14.46 -10.02
CA GLU A 227 -30.81 -13.43 -10.09
C GLU A 227 -31.19 -12.46 -11.21
N GLY A 228 -32.07 -11.50 -10.88
CA GLY A 228 -32.24 -10.32 -11.71
C GLY A 228 -30.94 -9.51 -11.66
N GLU A 229 -30.30 -9.32 -12.82
CA GLU A 229 -29.22 -8.33 -13.02
C GLU A 229 -29.74 -6.94 -12.66
N GLN A 230 -29.70 -6.58 -11.38
CA GLN A 230 -29.95 -5.20 -10.96
C GLN A 230 -28.77 -4.35 -11.42
N SER A 231 -29.04 -3.44 -12.35
CA SER A 231 -28.04 -2.49 -12.85
C SER A 231 -27.52 -1.63 -11.69
N VAL A 232 -26.28 -1.86 -11.29
CA VAL A 232 -25.64 -1.15 -10.19
C VAL A 232 -25.23 0.25 -10.65
N SER A 233 -25.80 1.30 -10.04
CA SER A 233 -25.43 2.68 -10.36
C SER A 233 -24.24 3.15 -9.51
N ILE A 234 -23.06 3.26 -10.12
CA ILE A 234 -21.81 3.69 -9.47
C ILE A 234 -21.95 5.07 -8.80
N TRP A 235 -22.66 6.00 -9.43
CA TRP A 235 -22.88 7.33 -8.88
C TRP A 235 -23.76 7.30 -7.63
N ALA A 236 -24.78 6.44 -7.60
CA ALA A 236 -25.62 6.25 -6.41
C ALA A 236 -24.83 5.64 -5.25
N ILE A 237 -23.97 4.66 -5.54
CA ILE A 237 -23.04 4.08 -4.55
C ILE A 237 -22.11 5.16 -4.00
N PHE A 238 -21.48 5.93 -4.88
CA PHE A 238 -20.56 7.00 -4.48
C PHE A 238 -21.25 7.98 -3.51
N LYS A 239 -22.48 8.42 -3.82
CA LYS A 239 -23.26 9.28 -2.92
C LYS A 239 -23.54 8.68 -1.54
N LYS A 240 -23.52 7.35 -1.38
CA LYS A 240 -23.67 6.69 -0.07
C LYS A 240 -22.34 6.66 0.71
N ILE A 241 -21.21 6.51 0.01
CA ILE A 241 -19.89 6.28 0.64
C ILE A 241 -18.96 7.50 0.60
N TRP A 242 -19.37 8.61 0.01
CA TRP A 242 -18.51 9.76 -0.30
C TRP A 242 -17.72 10.29 0.91
N VAL A 243 -18.30 10.29 2.11
CA VAL A 243 -17.60 10.71 3.35
C VAL A 243 -16.40 9.81 3.63
N MET A 244 -16.58 8.49 3.55
CA MET A 244 -15.50 7.52 3.78
C MET A 244 -14.46 7.58 2.66
N ALA A 245 -14.92 7.71 1.42
CA ALA A 245 -14.07 7.81 0.23
C ALA A 245 -13.18 9.06 0.25
N LEU A 246 -13.74 10.24 0.54
CA LEU A 246 -12.96 11.47 0.67
C LEU A 246 -12.07 11.45 1.91
N SER A 247 -12.52 10.84 3.01
CA SER A 247 -11.68 10.70 4.22
C SER A 247 -10.44 9.86 3.94
N VAL A 248 -10.58 8.70 3.29
CA VAL A 248 -9.40 7.88 2.94
C VAL A 248 -8.49 8.59 1.93
N CYS A 249 -9.06 9.29 0.96
CA CYS A 249 -8.30 10.11 0.01
C CYS A 249 -7.45 11.15 0.75
N LEU A 250 -8.07 11.93 1.65
CA LEU A 250 -7.37 12.93 2.46
C LEU A 250 -6.28 12.30 3.34
N ALA A 251 -6.55 11.14 3.94
CA ALA A 251 -5.59 10.41 4.77
C ALA A 251 -4.28 10.15 4.00
N PHE A 252 -4.40 9.60 2.79
CA PHE A 252 -3.25 9.27 1.96
C PHE A 252 -2.65 10.48 1.26
N THR A 253 -3.42 11.53 0.98
CA THR A 253 -2.88 12.82 0.51
C THR A 253 -1.95 13.42 1.55
N VAL A 254 -2.41 13.58 2.79
CA VAL A 254 -1.57 14.08 3.89
C VAL A 254 -0.37 13.16 4.11
N THR A 255 -0.58 11.85 4.09
CA THR A 255 0.48 10.85 4.31
C THR A 255 1.58 10.94 3.25
N ILE A 256 1.24 10.83 1.97
CA ILE A 256 2.24 10.80 0.89
C ILE A 256 2.84 12.19 0.62
N SER A 257 2.11 13.27 0.93
CA SER A 257 2.67 14.62 0.81
C SER A 257 3.84 14.89 1.75
N THR A 258 3.93 14.14 2.85
CA THR A 258 4.98 14.29 3.86
C THR A 258 5.91 13.08 3.90
N PHE A 259 5.39 11.86 3.98
CA PHE A 259 6.17 10.62 4.05
C PHE A 259 6.15 9.84 2.71
N PRO A 260 7.30 9.40 2.18
CA PRO A 260 8.64 9.62 2.72
C PRO A 260 9.26 10.96 2.31
N ALA A 261 8.72 11.65 1.30
CA ALA A 261 9.39 12.74 0.60
C ALA A 261 9.97 13.84 1.52
N VAL A 262 9.20 14.43 2.41
CA VAL A 262 9.71 15.46 3.33
C VAL A 262 10.48 14.82 4.50
N THR A 263 9.98 13.70 5.02
CA THR A 263 10.51 13.09 6.24
C THR A 263 11.89 12.46 6.09
N VAL A 264 12.28 12.01 4.89
CA VAL A 264 13.62 11.43 4.63
C VAL A 264 14.73 12.48 4.60
N ASP A 265 14.38 13.74 4.40
CA ASP A 265 15.31 14.86 4.34
C ASP A 265 15.57 15.45 5.75
N VAL A 266 14.96 14.88 6.81
CA VAL A 266 15.22 15.25 8.20
C VAL A 266 16.60 14.75 8.63
N LYS A 267 17.40 15.65 9.23
CA LYS A 267 18.71 15.33 9.79
C LYS A 267 18.65 15.29 11.31
N SER A 268 19.30 14.27 11.89
CA SER A 268 19.46 14.17 13.34
C SER A 268 20.37 15.29 13.83
N GLN A 269 19.98 15.92 14.94
CA GLN A 269 20.80 16.92 15.62
C GLN A 269 21.87 16.26 16.51
N ILE A 270 21.60 15.06 17.02
CA ILE A 270 22.39 14.40 18.05
C ILE A 270 23.62 13.66 17.44
N THR A 271 23.78 13.72 16.12
CA THR A 271 24.83 12.95 15.43
C THR A 271 25.89 13.83 14.77
N ASP A 272 27.07 13.90 15.40
CA ASP A 272 28.27 14.49 14.81
C ASP A 272 28.98 13.51 13.86
N GLY A 273 28.29 13.03 12.82
CA GLY A 273 28.89 12.13 11.79
C GLY A 273 29.16 10.69 12.25
N GLY A 274 28.54 10.25 13.35
CA GLY A 274 28.59 8.86 13.84
C GLY A 274 27.75 7.89 13.02
N THR A 275 27.83 6.59 13.36
CA THR A 275 27.06 5.51 12.72
C THR A 275 25.55 5.74 12.71
N TRP A 276 25.01 6.49 13.67
CA TRP A 276 23.59 6.79 13.76
C TRP A 276 23.06 7.61 12.57
N GLU A 277 23.88 8.39 11.85
CA GLU A 277 23.42 9.12 10.67
C GLU A 277 22.92 8.17 9.57
N MET A 278 23.56 7.01 9.42
CA MET A 278 23.14 5.97 8.46
C MET A 278 21.83 5.28 8.88
N TYR A 279 21.56 5.19 10.18
CA TYR A 279 20.40 4.48 10.72
C TYR A 279 19.21 5.39 11.08
N PHE A 280 19.43 6.69 11.20
CA PHE A 280 18.40 7.63 11.66
C PHE A 280 17.15 7.59 10.78
N ILE A 281 17.30 7.66 9.45
CA ILE A 281 16.15 7.58 8.53
C ILE A 281 15.55 6.16 8.47
N PRO A 282 16.33 5.07 8.27
CA PRO A 282 15.79 3.71 8.31
C PRO A 282 15.03 3.37 9.59
N VAL A 283 15.56 3.76 10.76
CA VAL A 283 14.98 3.46 12.07
C VAL A 283 13.94 4.50 12.46
N GLY A 284 14.37 5.75 12.63
CA GLY A 284 13.57 6.86 13.14
C GLY A 284 12.46 7.33 12.21
N CYS A 285 12.55 7.05 10.90
CA CYS A 285 11.49 7.37 9.94
C CYS A 285 10.80 6.10 9.43
N PHE A 286 11.48 5.26 8.65
CA PHE A 286 10.83 4.15 7.96
C PHE A 286 10.31 3.06 8.91
N LEU A 287 11.13 2.55 9.83
CA LEU A 287 10.72 1.47 10.73
C LEU A 287 9.62 1.94 11.69
N LEU A 288 9.81 3.09 12.34
CA LEU A 288 8.82 3.64 13.27
C LEU A 288 7.49 3.95 12.58
N PHE A 289 7.51 4.51 11.36
CA PHE A 289 6.31 4.72 10.57
C PHE A 289 5.60 3.38 10.33
N ASN A 290 6.31 2.39 9.80
CA ASN A 290 5.67 1.14 9.40
C ASN A 290 5.17 0.29 10.59
N ILE A 291 5.89 0.25 11.71
CA ILE A 291 5.43 -0.43 12.93
C ILE A 291 4.18 0.26 13.49
N SER A 292 4.18 1.59 13.55
CA SER A 292 3.06 2.35 14.11
C SER A 292 1.83 2.30 13.19
N ASP A 293 2.01 2.38 11.87
CA ASP A 293 0.96 2.18 10.87
C ASP A 293 0.39 0.77 10.98
N TRP A 294 1.25 -0.26 11.03
CA TRP A 294 0.81 -1.64 11.23
C TRP A 294 0.01 -1.81 12.52
N ALA A 295 0.49 -1.29 13.65
CA ALA A 295 -0.23 -1.33 14.92
C ALA A 295 -1.61 -0.67 14.82
N GLY A 296 -1.71 0.49 14.17
CA GLY A 296 -2.98 1.16 13.89
C GLY A 296 -3.92 0.30 13.05
N ARG A 297 -3.44 -0.30 11.95
CA ARG A 297 -4.25 -1.19 11.10
C ARG A 297 -4.73 -2.42 11.87
N SER A 298 -3.84 -3.07 12.62
CA SER A 298 -4.16 -4.27 13.41
C SER A 298 -5.15 -3.98 14.53
N LEU A 299 -5.09 -2.81 15.16
CA LEU A 299 -6.02 -2.43 16.23
C LEU A 299 -7.48 -2.41 15.74
N THR A 300 -7.73 -2.14 14.46
CA THR A 300 -9.09 -2.19 13.90
C THR A 300 -9.72 -3.59 13.95
N ALA A 301 -8.95 -4.64 14.22
CA ALA A 301 -9.46 -6.01 14.37
C ALA A 301 -10.20 -6.18 15.70
N MET A 302 -9.79 -5.40 16.71
CA MET A 302 -10.30 -5.47 18.07
C MET A 302 -11.19 -4.27 18.39
N CYS A 303 -10.90 -3.09 17.83
CA CYS A 303 -11.56 -1.84 18.15
C CYS A 303 -11.95 -1.06 16.89
N LEU A 304 -13.25 -0.97 16.62
CA LEU A 304 -13.85 -0.23 15.51
C LEU A 304 -14.43 1.14 15.94
N TRP A 305 -13.88 1.74 16.99
CA TRP A 305 -14.26 3.09 17.42
C TRP A 305 -13.77 4.15 16.41
N PRO A 306 -14.50 5.25 16.12
CA PRO A 306 -15.76 5.72 16.72
C PRO A 306 -17.04 5.17 16.09
N GLY A 307 -16.93 4.20 15.18
CA GLY A 307 -18.06 3.59 14.46
C GLY A 307 -18.36 4.25 13.11
N LYS A 308 -19.10 3.53 12.26
CA LYS A 308 -19.30 3.87 10.82
C LYS A 308 -20.13 5.12 10.53
N THR A 309 -20.96 5.57 11.46
CA THR A 309 -21.83 6.75 11.32
C THR A 309 -21.32 7.96 12.10
N SER A 310 -20.21 7.83 12.83
CA SER A 310 -19.72 8.89 13.71
C SER A 310 -19.04 10.01 12.92
N ILE A 311 -19.41 11.25 13.23
CA ILE A 311 -18.78 12.45 12.67
C ILE A 311 -17.34 12.64 13.17
N LEU A 312 -16.94 11.93 14.22
CA LEU A 312 -15.57 12.00 14.75
C LEU A 312 -14.54 11.48 13.75
N LEU A 313 -14.90 10.51 12.90
CA LEU A 313 -13.99 9.94 11.91
C LEU A 313 -13.49 10.99 10.89
N PRO A 314 -14.37 11.73 10.18
CA PRO A 314 -13.91 12.79 9.27
C PRO A 314 -13.20 13.92 10.02
N ILE A 315 -13.61 14.26 11.25
CA ILE A 315 -12.93 15.29 12.08
C ILE A 315 -11.48 14.87 12.35
N PHE A 316 -11.24 13.66 12.84
CA PHE A 316 -9.88 13.17 13.07
C PHE A 316 -9.08 13.10 11.77
N MET A 317 -9.73 12.77 10.66
CA MET A 317 -9.06 12.73 9.36
C MET A 317 -8.61 14.11 8.90
N THR A 318 -9.46 15.14 9.05
CA THR A 318 -9.09 16.52 8.75
C THR A 318 -8.03 17.04 9.71
N ALA A 319 -8.10 16.67 10.99
CA ALA A 319 -7.10 17.05 11.98
C ALA A 319 -5.68 16.57 11.61
N ARG A 320 -5.54 15.47 10.85
CA ARG A 320 -4.23 15.01 10.37
C ARG A 320 -3.50 16.03 9.49
N ALA A 321 -4.19 16.99 8.89
CA ALA A 321 -3.54 18.06 8.13
C ALA A 321 -2.54 18.87 8.98
N VAL A 322 -2.68 18.88 10.30
CA VAL A 322 -1.72 19.50 11.23
C VAL A 322 -0.31 18.90 11.13
N PHE A 323 -0.18 17.63 10.72
CA PHE A 323 1.12 16.99 10.60
C PHE A 323 1.97 17.57 9.47
N VAL A 324 1.35 18.18 8.44
CA VAL A 324 2.08 18.83 7.34
C VAL A 324 3.01 19.93 7.85
N PRO A 325 2.51 21.01 8.50
CA PRO A 325 3.40 22.04 9.03
C PRO A 325 4.32 21.50 10.12
N LEU A 326 3.90 20.53 10.95
CA LEU A 326 4.77 19.94 11.97
C LEU A 326 6.03 19.31 11.36
N PHE A 327 5.89 18.52 10.29
CA PHE A 327 7.05 17.92 9.61
C PHE A 327 7.87 18.93 8.81
N MET A 328 7.25 19.92 8.16
CA MET A 328 7.98 20.98 7.44
C MET A 328 8.87 21.81 8.39
N LEU A 329 8.45 21.97 9.66
CA LEU A 329 9.16 22.72 10.69
C LEU A 329 10.15 21.86 11.52
N CYS A 330 10.25 20.55 11.27
CA CYS A 330 11.35 19.72 11.78
C CYS A 330 12.68 20.09 11.11
N ASN A 331 13.80 19.51 11.56
CA ASN A 331 15.14 19.73 11.01
C ASN A 331 15.36 19.11 9.60
N VAL A 332 14.54 19.48 8.62
CA VAL A 332 14.68 19.12 7.20
C VAL A 332 15.81 19.93 6.56
N GLN A 333 16.73 19.27 5.85
CA GLN A 333 17.89 19.87 5.19
C GLN A 333 18.11 19.30 3.77
N PRO A 334 18.48 20.13 2.77
CA PRO A 334 18.64 21.59 2.84
C PRO A 334 17.28 22.32 2.95
N ARG A 335 17.29 23.55 3.44
CA ARG A 335 16.10 24.42 3.55
C ARG A 335 16.39 25.84 3.10
N HIS A 336 15.36 26.55 2.66
CA HIS A 336 15.49 27.88 2.08
C HIS A 336 14.61 28.94 2.75
N TYR A 337 13.33 28.63 3.02
CA TYR A 337 12.36 29.65 3.42
C TYR A 337 11.84 29.49 4.84
N LEU A 338 11.75 28.26 5.36
CA LEU A 338 11.12 27.99 6.66
C LEU A 338 12.15 27.87 7.79
N PRO A 339 11.84 28.35 9.02
CA PRO A 339 12.69 28.14 10.19
C PRO A 339 12.56 26.71 10.73
N VAL A 340 13.58 26.24 11.43
CA VAL A 340 13.51 25.00 12.23
C VAL A 340 12.89 25.38 13.57
N VAL A 341 11.73 24.82 13.89
CA VAL A 341 11.07 25.00 15.20
C VAL A 341 11.27 23.76 16.06
N PHE A 342 11.23 22.58 15.45
CA PHE A 342 11.41 21.30 16.11
C PHE A 342 12.77 20.70 15.74
N GLU A 343 13.81 21.16 16.43
CA GLU A 343 15.19 20.77 16.15
C GLU A 343 15.54 19.37 16.70
N HIS A 344 15.10 19.07 17.93
CA HIS A 344 15.46 17.83 18.62
C HIS A 344 14.75 16.60 18.05
N ASP A 345 15.50 15.52 17.80
CA ASP A 345 15.05 14.26 17.20
C ASP A 345 13.77 13.67 17.82
N ALA A 346 13.61 13.83 19.15
CA ALA A 346 12.43 13.34 19.86
C ALA A 346 11.10 13.90 19.32
N TRP A 347 11.07 15.16 18.85
CA TRP A 347 9.87 15.74 18.25
C TRP A 347 9.49 15.01 16.98
N PHE A 348 10.48 14.80 16.10
CA PHE A 348 10.28 14.05 14.85
C PHE A 348 9.79 12.62 15.12
N VAL A 349 10.38 11.94 16.11
CA VAL A 349 9.98 10.59 16.53
C VAL A 349 8.54 10.55 17.08
N VAL A 350 8.14 11.51 17.92
CA VAL A 350 6.76 11.58 18.43
C VAL A 350 5.77 11.84 17.29
N PHE A 351 6.12 12.76 16.38
CA PHE A 351 5.29 13.07 15.23
C PHE A 351 5.15 11.87 14.30
N ILE A 352 6.22 11.14 13.96
CA ILE A 352 6.14 9.99 13.06
C ILE A 352 5.28 8.85 13.65
N ILE A 353 5.41 8.57 14.95
CA ILE A 353 4.63 7.51 15.62
C ILE A 353 3.14 7.85 15.60
N THR A 354 2.79 9.06 16.05
CA THR A 354 1.38 9.51 16.11
C THR A 354 0.76 9.67 14.72
N PHE A 355 1.55 10.15 13.77
CA PHE A 355 1.17 10.31 12.37
C PHE A 355 0.87 8.97 11.69
N ALA A 356 1.76 8.00 11.86
CA ALA A 356 1.63 6.69 11.24
C ALA A 356 0.54 5.86 11.90
N PHE A 357 0.44 5.89 13.23
CA PHE A 357 -0.64 5.20 13.94
C PHE A 357 -2.02 5.73 13.53
N SER A 358 -2.17 7.06 13.48
CA SER A 358 -3.43 7.68 13.01
C SER A 358 -3.73 7.34 11.55
N ASN A 359 -2.70 7.18 10.70
CA ASN A 359 -2.86 6.69 9.34
C ASN A 359 -3.45 5.28 9.30
N GLY A 360 -2.75 4.34 9.91
CA GLY A 360 -3.11 2.94 9.86
C GLY A 360 -4.50 2.69 10.43
N TYR A 361 -4.82 3.32 11.56
CA TYR A 361 -6.10 3.18 12.22
C TYR A 361 -7.24 3.79 11.39
N LEU A 362 -7.19 5.09 11.09
CA LEU A 362 -8.29 5.80 10.45
C LEU A 362 -8.51 5.35 9.00
N ALA A 363 -7.44 5.11 8.24
CA ALA A 363 -7.56 4.60 6.87
C ALA A 363 -8.20 3.21 6.85
N SER A 364 -7.82 2.32 7.78
CA SER A 364 -8.41 0.99 7.89
C SER A 364 -9.90 1.05 8.25
N LEU A 365 -10.30 1.95 9.15
CA LEU A 365 -11.71 2.17 9.47
C LEU A 365 -12.51 2.60 8.24
N CYS A 366 -12.01 3.56 7.45
CA CYS A 366 -12.66 3.98 6.21
C CYS A 366 -12.85 2.81 5.25
N MET A 367 -11.79 2.01 5.04
CA MET A 367 -11.84 0.85 4.14
C MET A 367 -12.78 -0.25 4.64
N CYS A 368 -12.89 -0.45 5.95
CA CYS A 368 -13.83 -1.41 6.55
C CYS A 368 -15.28 -0.91 6.52
N PHE A 369 -15.52 0.39 6.72
CA PHE A 369 -16.86 0.95 6.82
C PHE A 369 -17.48 1.31 5.47
N GLY A 370 -16.70 1.76 4.49
CA GLY A 370 -17.20 2.19 3.18
C GLY A 370 -18.16 1.17 2.53
N PRO A 371 -17.73 -0.08 2.31
CA PRO A 371 -18.60 -1.13 1.73
C PRO A 371 -19.80 -1.52 2.61
N LYS A 372 -19.82 -1.13 3.88
CA LYS A 372 -20.88 -1.44 4.86
C LYS A 372 -21.93 -0.34 5.01
N LEU A 373 -21.83 0.71 4.20
CA LEU A 373 -22.82 1.77 4.07
C LEU A 373 -23.78 1.54 2.89
N VAL A 374 -23.56 0.48 2.11
CA VAL A 374 -24.35 0.15 0.91
C VAL A 374 -25.01 -1.22 1.04
N ALA A 375 -25.91 -1.56 0.10
CA ALA A 375 -26.54 -2.87 0.08
C ALA A 375 -25.52 -3.98 -0.24
N PRO A 376 -25.72 -5.24 0.20
CA PRO A 376 -24.76 -6.33 -0.04
C PRO A 376 -24.37 -6.53 -1.50
N HIS A 377 -25.31 -6.37 -2.44
CA HIS A 377 -25.05 -6.49 -3.89
C HIS A 377 -24.24 -5.30 -4.46
N GLU A 378 -24.22 -4.16 -3.77
CA GLU A 378 -23.43 -2.97 -4.13
C GLU A 378 -22.03 -2.98 -3.47
N ALA A 379 -21.79 -3.87 -2.52
CA ALA A 379 -20.64 -3.81 -1.63
C ALA A 379 -19.30 -4.08 -2.34
N GLU A 380 -19.28 -4.95 -3.36
CA GLU A 380 -18.08 -5.16 -4.19
C GLU A 380 -17.67 -3.88 -4.91
N THR A 381 -18.63 -3.24 -5.57
CA THR A 381 -18.41 -1.98 -6.28
C THR A 381 -18.00 -0.86 -5.32
N ALA A 382 -18.61 -0.78 -4.14
CA ALA A 382 -18.20 0.18 -3.11
C ALA A 382 -16.76 -0.05 -2.65
N GLY A 383 -16.34 -1.30 -2.45
CA GLY A 383 -14.94 -1.64 -2.14
C GLY A 383 -13.96 -1.22 -3.24
N ALA A 384 -14.33 -1.41 -4.51
CA ALA A 384 -13.53 -0.96 -5.64
C ALA A 384 -13.41 0.58 -5.70
N ILE A 385 -14.51 1.31 -5.49
CA ILE A 385 -14.51 2.78 -5.43
C ILE A 385 -13.62 3.27 -4.28
N MET A 386 -13.71 2.64 -3.10
CA MET A 386 -12.83 2.97 -1.97
C MET A 386 -11.34 2.80 -2.32
N ALA A 387 -10.98 1.73 -3.03
CA ALA A 387 -9.62 1.52 -3.52
C ALA A 387 -9.18 2.60 -4.53
N PHE A 388 -10.06 3.05 -5.41
CA PHE A 388 -9.78 4.18 -6.30
C PHE A 388 -9.52 5.48 -5.53
N PHE A 389 -10.33 5.82 -4.54
CA PHE A 389 -10.12 7.04 -3.73
C PHE A 389 -8.86 6.97 -2.87
N LEU A 390 -8.47 5.78 -2.42
CA LEU A 390 -7.17 5.55 -1.80
C LEU A 390 -6.04 5.89 -2.78
N SER A 391 -6.08 5.35 -4.01
CA SER A 391 -5.07 5.63 -5.06
C SER A 391 -5.05 7.10 -5.48
N LEU A 392 -6.21 7.76 -5.54
CA LEU A 392 -6.31 9.20 -5.77
C LEU A 392 -5.60 9.98 -4.66
N GLY A 393 -5.80 9.56 -3.41
CA GLY A 393 -5.10 10.14 -2.26
C GLY A 393 -3.59 10.03 -2.37
N LEU A 394 -3.08 8.86 -2.76
CA LEU A 394 -1.64 8.64 -3.00
C LEU A 394 -1.09 9.56 -4.11
N ALA A 395 -1.80 9.66 -5.23
CA ALA A 395 -1.39 10.49 -6.38
C ALA A 395 -1.40 12.00 -6.04
N LEU A 396 -2.44 12.48 -5.37
CA LEU A 396 -2.52 13.87 -4.89
C LEU A 396 -1.43 14.17 -3.86
N GLY A 397 -1.19 13.25 -2.92
CA GLY A 397 -0.12 13.40 -1.95
C GLY A 397 1.25 13.49 -2.61
N ALA A 398 1.52 12.63 -3.61
CA ALA A 398 2.75 12.71 -4.38
C ALA A 398 2.91 14.07 -5.07
N ALA A 399 1.85 14.61 -5.69
CA ALA A 399 1.87 15.94 -6.31
C ALA A 399 2.16 17.05 -5.29
N PHE A 400 1.50 17.04 -4.12
CA PHE A 400 1.75 18.01 -3.05
C PHE A 400 3.14 17.87 -2.42
N SER A 401 3.74 16.69 -2.40
CA SER A 401 5.08 16.49 -1.85
C SER A 401 6.14 17.32 -2.58
N PHE A 402 6.00 17.49 -3.90
CA PHE A 402 6.88 18.35 -4.71
C PHE A 402 6.75 19.82 -4.31
N LEU A 403 5.51 20.28 -4.07
CA LEU A 403 5.24 21.64 -3.62
C LEU A 403 5.83 21.88 -2.23
N PHE A 404 5.64 20.96 -1.28
CA PHE A 404 6.14 21.13 0.07
C PHE A 404 7.66 21.13 0.13
N ARG A 405 8.33 20.26 -0.63
CA ARG A 405 9.79 20.29 -0.77
C ARG A 405 10.31 21.59 -1.37
N ALA A 406 9.56 22.24 -2.25
CA ALA A 406 9.94 23.53 -2.82
C ALA A 406 9.75 24.72 -1.86
N ILE A 407 8.88 24.58 -0.85
CA ILE A 407 8.59 25.62 0.15
C ILE A 407 9.53 25.55 1.36
N ILE A 408 10.00 24.37 1.74
CA ILE A 408 10.98 24.19 2.84
C ILE A 408 12.29 24.86 2.45
#